data_AF-A0A180FRU9-F1
#
_entry.id   AF-A0A180FRU9-F1
#
_cell.length_a   1.000
_cell.length_b   1.000
_cell.length_c   1.000
_cell.angle_alpha   90.00
_cell.angle_beta   90.00
_cell.angle_gamma   90.00
#
_symmetry.space_group_name_H-M   'P 1'
#
loop_
_entity.id
_entity.type
_entity.pdbx_description
1 polymer ?
#
loop_
_entity_poly.entity_id
_entity_poly.type
_entity_poly.pdbx_seq_one_letter_code
_entity_poly.pdbx_strand_id
1 'polypeptide(L)'
;MRLYKPGKTDSLPAIENKLFFILVFMKTNPLQQHHAASFGITQPKANMFIHLFVPLLRKTLKRSGELLQRKMVLLIKDIYHTISIMSIAN
;
A
#
# COMPACT_ATOMS: atom_id res chain seq x y z
N MET A 1 -32.32 19.46 -17.43
CA MET A 1 -31.41 20.27 -16.61
C MET A 1 -31.31 19.62 -15.23
N ARG A 2 -30.18 19.00 -14.87
CA ARG A 2 -30.03 18.33 -13.56
C ARG A 2 -29.57 19.35 -12.51
N LEU A 3 -30.40 19.58 -11.49
CA LEU A 3 -30.07 20.43 -10.35
C LEU A 3 -28.95 19.79 -9.53
N TYR A 4 -27.86 20.54 -9.33
CA TYR A 4 -26.76 20.19 -8.43
C TYR A 4 -27.19 20.41 -6.98
N LYS A 5 -27.11 19.36 -6.15
CA LYS A 5 -27.17 19.47 -4.68
C LYS A 5 -25.83 19.00 -4.11
N PRO A 6 -25.06 19.87 -3.42
CA PRO A 6 -23.83 19.44 -2.77
C PRO A 6 -24.18 18.63 -1.52
N GLY A 7 -24.03 17.30 -1.59
CA GLY A 7 -24.25 16.39 -0.49
C GLY A 7 -22.94 15.90 0.12
N LYS A 8 -22.63 16.42 1.32
CA LYS A 8 -21.78 15.87 2.40
C LYS A 8 -20.55 14.99 2.03
N THR A 9 -19.40 15.52 2.45
CA THR A 9 -18.08 14.88 2.64
C THR A 9 -17.38 14.37 1.38
N ASP A 10 -16.67 15.31 0.79
CA ASP A 10 -15.71 15.25 -0.30
C ASP A 10 -14.42 14.43 -0.03
N SER A 11 -14.45 13.48 0.90
CA SER A 11 -13.31 12.67 1.35
C SER A 11 -13.70 11.20 1.38
N LEU A 12 -12.80 10.31 0.92
CA LEU A 12 -12.94 8.86 1.07
C LEU A 12 -13.22 8.56 2.56
N PRO A 13 -14.43 8.09 2.93
CA PRO A 13 -14.94 8.20 4.28
C PRO A 13 -14.25 7.26 5.30
N ALA A 14 -13.36 6.39 4.83
CA ALA A 14 -12.60 5.46 5.67
C ALA A 14 -11.17 5.26 5.16
N ILE A 15 -10.24 4.91 6.06
CA ILE A 15 -8.83 4.65 5.70
C ILE A 15 -8.68 3.44 4.78
N GLU A 16 -9.52 2.42 5.00
CA GLU A 16 -9.68 1.25 4.14
C GLU A 16 -10.06 1.63 2.71
N ASN A 17 -10.97 2.60 2.53
CA ASN A 17 -11.33 3.10 1.20
C ASN A 17 -10.17 3.82 0.50
N LYS A 18 -9.32 4.52 1.26
CA LYS A 18 -8.10 5.17 0.73
C LYS A 18 -7.05 4.14 0.30
N LEU A 19 -6.89 3.08 1.09
CA LEU A 19 -6.00 1.98 0.73
C LEU A 19 -6.52 1.21 -0.48
N PHE A 20 -7.82 0.89 -0.51
CA PHE A 20 -8.45 0.21 -1.62
C PHE A 20 -8.37 1.03 -2.91
N PHE A 21 -8.61 2.34 -2.83
CA PHE A 21 -8.42 3.29 -3.93
C PHE A 21 -7.03 3.15 -4.56
N ILE A 22 -5.97 3.30 -3.76
CA ILE A 22 -4.61 3.29 -4.31
C ILE A 22 -4.17 1.89 -4.77
N LEU A 23 -4.62 0.82 -4.12
CA LEU A 23 -4.30 -0.55 -4.55
C LEU A 23 -4.95 -0.89 -5.88
N VAL A 24 -6.21 -0.50 -6.08
CA VAL A 24 -6.90 -0.67 -7.37
C VAL A 24 -6.18 0.13 -8.45
N PHE A 25 -5.83 1.39 -8.17
CA PHE A 25 -5.06 2.21 -9.12
C PHE A 25 -3.74 1.55 -9.54
N MET A 26 -2.96 1.06 -8.57
CA MET A 26 -1.68 0.40 -8.84
C MET A 26 -1.83 -0.93 -9.58
N LYS A 27 -2.92 -1.66 -9.34
CA LYS A 27 -3.16 -2.97 -9.96
C LYS A 27 -3.65 -2.85 -11.41
N THR A 28 -4.55 -1.91 -11.69
CA THR A 28 -5.22 -1.81 -13.01
C THR A 28 -4.67 -0.71 -13.90
N ASN A 29 -3.81 0.17 -13.37
CA ASN A 29 -3.23 1.33 -14.04
C ASN A 29 -4.22 2.11 -14.95
N PRO A 30 -5.40 2.49 -14.43
CA PRO A 30 -6.45 3.14 -15.22
C PRO A 30 -6.13 4.63 -15.43
N LEU A 31 -6.81 5.25 -16.41
CA LEU A 31 -6.83 6.71 -16.53
C LEU A 31 -7.38 7.36 -15.25
N GLN A 32 -6.79 8.48 -14.82
CA GLN A 32 -7.20 9.18 -13.58
C GLN A 32 -8.68 9.56 -13.59
N GLN A 33 -9.23 9.95 -14.74
CA GLN A 33 -10.65 10.29 -14.90
C GLN A 33 -11.54 9.08 -14.67
N HIS A 34 -11.19 7.93 -15.24
CA HIS A 34 -11.93 6.69 -15.06
C HIS A 34 -11.87 6.24 -13.59
N HIS A 35 -10.69 6.29 -12.99
CA HIS A 35 -10.51 5.94 -11.58
C HIS A 35 -11.29 6.88 -10.65
N ALA A 36 -11.26 8.19 -10.91
CA ALA A 36 -12.03 9.17 -10.16
C ALA A 36 -13.54 8.88 -10.23
N ALA A 37 -14.04 8.58 -11.43
CA ALA A 37 -15.45 8.24 -11.65
C ALA A 37 -15.86 6.97 -10.89
N SER A 38 -15.02 5.92 -10.90
CA SER A 38 -15.29 4.67 -10.16
C SER A 38 -15.39 4.86 -8.65
N PHE A 39 -14.75 5.90 -8.09
CA PHE A 39 -14.76 6.21 -6.66
C PHE A 39 -15.61 7.43 -6.31
N GLY A 40 -16.39 7.96 -7.25
CA GLY A 40 -17.30 9.09 -7.02
C GLY A 40 -16.61 10.41 -6.66
N ILE A 41 -15.34 10.59 -7.06
CA ILE A 41 -14.56 11.80 -6.80
C ILE A 41 -14.22 12.54 -8.10
N THR A 42 -13.77 13.78 -7.99
CA THR A 42 -13.29 14.55 -9.14
C THR A 42 -11.88 14.12 -9.55
N GLN A 43 -11.55 14.23 -10.84
CA GLN A 43 -10.21 13.87 -11.33
C GLN A 43 -9.07 14.63 -10.64
N PRO A 44 -9.16 15.95 -10.36
CA PRO A 44 -8.13 16.65 -9.60
C PRO A 44 -7.89 16.07 -8.20
N LYS A 45 -8.94 15.59 -7.52
CA LYS A 45 -8.81 14.92 -6.22
C LYS A 45 -8.17 13.55 -6.35
N ALA A 46 -8.56 12.77 -7.36
CA ALA A 46 -7.91 11.50 -7.65
C ALA A 46 -6.42 11.69 -7.91
N ASN A 47 -6.04 12.70 -8.70
CA ASN A 47 -4.65 13.05 -8.96
C ASN A 47 -3.88 13.35 -7.65
N MET A 48 -4.44 14.19 -6.79
CA MET A 48 -3.85 14.50 -5.48
C MET A 48 -3.64 13.23 -4.65
N PHE A 49 -4.65 12.36 -4.53
CA PHE A 49 -4.55 11.13 -3.75
C PHE A 49 -3.55 10.14 -4.33
N ILE A 50 -3.47 10.00 -5.66
CA ILE A 50 -2.50 9.14 -6.32
C ILE A 50 -1.07 9.62 -6.00
N HIS A 51 -0.79 10.91 -6.19
CA HIS A 51 0.54 11.48 -5.92
C HIS A 51 0.93 11.40 -4.43
N LEU A 52 -0.05 11.47 -3.53
CA LEU A 52 0.20 11.33 -2.09
C LEU A 52 0.41 9.88 -1.65
N PHE A 53 -0.44 8.95 -2.10
CA PHE A 53 -0.48 7.59 -1.56
C PHE A 53 0.49 6.63 -2.24
N VAL A 54 0.81 6.80 -3.54
CA VAL A 54 1.79 5.95 -4.23
C VAL A 54 3.16 5.95 -3.53
N PRO A 55 3.81 7.10 -3.26
CA PRO A 55 5.13 7.11 -2.63
C PRO A 55 5.08 6.58 -1.19
N LEU A 56 4.01 6.91 -0.45
CA LEU A 56 3.83 6.44 0.92
C LEU A 56 3.70 4.91 0.97
N LEU A 57 2.85 4.34 0.10
CA LEU A 57 2.64 2.91 0.05
C LEU A 57 3.90 2.18 -0.41
N ARG A 58 4.62 2.69 -1.41
CA ARG A 58 5.92 2.13 -1.84
C ARG A 58 6.94 2.13 -0.71
N LYS A 59 7.03 3.22 0.07
CA LYS A 59 7.94 3.30 1.23
C LYS A 59 7.59 2.27 2.29
N THR A 60 6.30 2.13 2.60
CA THR A 60 5.81 1.15 3.59
C THR A 60 6.05 -0.29 3.13
N LEU A 61 5.77 -0.60 1.86
CA LEU A 61 6.01 -1.92 1.28
C LEU A 61 7.51 -2.26 1.25
N LYS A 62 8.36 -1.31 0.87
CA LYS A 62 9.81 -1.47 0.91
C LYS A 62 10.30 -1.76 2.33
N ARG A 63 9.87 -0.96 3.31
CA ARG A 63 10.21 -1.18 4.72
C ARG A 63 9.76 -2.56 5.21
N SER A 64 8.54 -2.97 4.86
CA SER A 64 8.02 -4.30 5.24
C SER A 64 8.85 -5.43 4.62
N GLY A 65 9.21 -5.32 3.34
CA GLY A 65 10.10 -6.26 2.67
C GLY A 65 11.49 -6.33 3.30
N GLU A 66 12.10 -5.19 3.62
CA GLU A 66 13.39 -5.12 4.32
C GLU A 66 13.34 -5.75 5.71
N LEU A 67 12.24 -5.54 6.46
CA LEU A 67 12.05 -6.16 7.78
C LEU A 67 11.96 -7.69 7.68
N LEU A 68 11.22 -8.20 6.70
CA LEU A 68 11.13 -9.65 6.43
C LEU A 68 12.50 -10.23 6.07
N GLN A 69 13.26 -9.57 5.19
CA GLN A 69 14.60 -10.01 4.82
C GLN A 69 15.55 -10.06 6.02
N ARG A 70 15.55 -9.03 6.89
CA ARG A 70 16.37 -9.00 8.11
C ARG A 70 16.01 -10.16 9.04
N LYS A 71 14.71 -10.45 9.22
CA LYS A 71 14.25 -11.56 10.06
C LYS A 71 14.74 -12.91 9.53
N MET A 72 14.70 -13.11 8.21
CA MET A 72 15.21 -14.35 7.58
C MET A 72 16.72 -14.51 7.79
N VAL A 73 17.50 -13.43 7.66
CA VAL A 73 18.96 -13.48 7.91
C VAL A 73 19.27 -13.85 9.36
N LEU A 74 18.52 -13.32 10.33
CA LEU A 74 18.67 -13.68 11.74
C LEU A 74 18.36 -15.17 11.97
N LEU A 75 17.22 -15.66 11.46
CA LEU A 75 16.84 -17.07 11.58
C LEU A 75 17.88 -18.01 10.96
N ILE A 76 18.42 -17.65 9.79
CA ILE A 76 19.46 -18.44 9.12
C ILE A 76 20.72 -18.50 9.99
N LYS A 77 21.15 -17.36 10.56
CA LYS A 77 22.30 -17.32 11.47
C LYS A 77 22.08 -18.18 12.71
N ASP A 78 20.88 -18.13 13.30
CA ASP A 78 20.52 -18.92 14.47
C ASP A 78 20.55 -20.42 14.18
N ILE A 79 20.06 -20.83 13.00
CA ILE A 79 20.10 -22.22 12.53
C ILE A 79 21.55 -22.69 12.35
N TYR A 80 22.39 -21.90 11.67
CA TYR A 80 23.81 -22.24 11.49
C TYR A 80 24.56 -22.36 12.81
N HIS A 81 24.30 -21.44 13.74
CA HIS A 81 24.89 -21.49 15.08
C HIS A 81 24.47 -22.76 15.84
N THR A 82 23.18 -23.10 15.79
CA THR A 82 22.64 -24.30 16.46
C THR A 82 23.25 -25.58 15.90
N ILE A 83 23.36 -25.70 14.57
CA ILE A 83 23.97 -26.85 13.90
C ILE A 83 25.47 -26.95 14.25
N SER A 84 26.19 -25.82 14.26
CA SER A 84 27.61 -25.79 14.62
C SER A 84 27.85 -26.25 16.06
N ILE A 85 26.98 -25.86 17.00
CA ILE A 85 27.07 -26.34 18.40
C ILE A 85 26.81 -27.85 18.45
N MET A 86 25.76 -28.34 17.79
CA MET A 86 25.44 -29.77 17.76
C MET A 86 26.56 -30.61 17.15
N SER A 87 27.27 -30.10 16.14
CA SER A 87 28.39 -30.78 15.50
C SER A 87 29.68 -30.81 16.33
N ILE A 88 29.84 -29.90 17.30
CA ILE A 88 31.02 -29.88 18.21
C ILE A 88 30.76 -30.74 19.46
N ALA A 89 29.49 -30.95 19.80
CA ALA A 89 29.08 -31.71 20.98
C ALA A 89 29.06 -33.25 20.77
N ASN A 90 29.39 -33.73 19.57
CA ASN A 90 29.43 -35.15 19.19
C ASN A 90 30.81 -35.54 18.67
#